data_AF-A0A0Q4U147-F1
#
_entry.id   AF-A0A0Q4U147-F1
#
_cell.length_a   1.000
_cell.length_b   1.000
_cell.length_c   1.000
_cell.angle_alpha   90.00
_cell.angle_beta   90.00
_cell.angle_gamma   90.00
#
_symmetry.space_group_name_H-M   'P 1'
#
loop_
_entity.id
_entity.type
_entity.pdbx_description
1 polymer ?
#
loop_
_entity_poly.entity_id
_entity_poly.type
_entity_poly.pdbx_seq_one_letter_code
_entity_poly.pdbx_strand_id
1 'polypeptide(L)'
;MIDLETVGSTPGCGILSIGAVAFHVDGWVVDELYVVVSRISCREHGLFEERDTLDWWAKQSDEARQILLLAEDPDGTLSLSAALDELNRFVSRHPGCTVYGNGSDFDNAILAAAARAAGCKLAWPFWQNRCYRTMKGRTPQVKLARVGTHHNALDDARTQAQHLGQIERSLALTSAKVDAAQRFIGWMADWYQRRTSRRILCFSWNTLSRAAALDSARATFDAIDLDEPFGCPGIDWDEDDAQALVDEDLRHWEAA
;
A
#
# COMPACT_ATOMS: atom_id res chain seq x y z
N MET A 1 4.88 -9.29 -5.84
CA MET A 1 5.03 -7.86 -6.14
C MET A 1 5.79 -7.77 -7.43
N ILE A 2 5.31 -6.99 -8.38
CA ILE A 2 5.95 -6.79 -9.68
C ILE A 2 6.13 -5.29 -9.88
N ASP A 3 7.31 -4.91 -10.36
CA ASP A 3 7.63 -3.56 -10.81
C ASP A 3 8.37 -3.66 -12.15
N LEU A 4 8.17 -2.66 -13.02
CA LEU A 4 8.72 -2.63 -14.37
C LEU A 4 9.48 -1.33 -14.63
N GLU A 5 10.62 -1.46 -15.31
CA GLU A 5 11.17 -0.35 -16.08
C GLU A 5 10.67 -0.43 -17.52
N THR A 6 10.24 0.70 -18.08
CA THR A 6 9.53 0.75 -19.37
C THR A 6 9.98 1.95 -20.22
N VAL A 7 9.69 1.87 -21.52
CA VAL A 7 9.89 2.99 -22.48
C VAL A 7 8.57 3.69 -22.82
N GLY A 8 7.56 3.59 -21.96
CA GLY A 8 6.29 4.29 -22.09
C GLY A 8 5.45 4.12 -20.84
N SER A 9 4.38 4.91 -20.72
CA SER A 9 3.54 4.95 -19.53
C SER A 9 2.20 4.24 -19.67
N THR A 10 1.88 3.71 -20.86
CA THR A 10 0.59 3.11 -21.16
C THR A 10 0.68 1.66 -21.67
N PRO A 11 -0.36 0.82 -21.46
CA PRO A 11 -0.35 -0.56 -21.94
C PRO A 11 -0.10 -0.67 -23.44
N GLY A 12 0.89 -1.50 -23.80
CA GLY A 12 1.39 -1.63 -25.18
C GLY A 12 2.76 -0.98 -25.38
N CYS A 13 3.29 -0.27 -24.37
CA CYS A 13 4.68 0.17 -24.39
C CYS A 13 5.66 -1.00 -24.19
N GLY A 14 6.91 -0.81 -24.62
CA GLY A 14 8.01 -1.74 -24.39
C GLY A 14 8.45 -1.81 -22.92
N ILE A 15 8.82 -3.02 -22.48
CA ILE A 15 9.41 -3.30 -21.17
C ILE A 15 10.93 -3.36 -21.31
N LEU A 16 11.66 -2.74 -20.38
CA LEU A 16 13.12 -2.78 -20.27
C LEU A 16 13.58 -3.81 -19.24
N SER A 17 12.88 -3.89 -18.10
CA SER A 17 13.15 -4.93 -17.11
C SER A 17 11.90 -5.30 -16.31
N ILE A 18 11.92 -6.51 -15.76
CA ILE A 18 10.90 -7.07 -14.88
C ILE A 18 11.57 -7.41 -13.56
N GLY A 19 11.13 -6.76 -12.49
CA GLY A 19 11.43 -7.16 -11.12
C GLY A 19 10.23 -7.84 -10.51
N ALA A 20 10.41 -9.03 -9.95
CA ALA A 20 9.35 -9.73 -9.24
C ALA A 20 9.85 -10.30 -7.91
N VAL A 21 9.03 -10.13 -6.88
CA VAL A 21 9.29 -10.58 -5.52
C VAL A 21 8.09 -11.37 -5.01
N ALA A 22 8.32 -12.62 -4.63
CA ALA A 22 7.36 -13.43 -3.89
C ALA A 22 7.59 -13.17 -2.40
N PHE A 23 6.51 -12.92 -1.66
CA PHE A 23 6.60 -12.51 -0.27
C PHE A 23 5.36 -12.95 0.52
N HIS A 24 5.51 -13.09 1.83
CA HIS A 24 4.40 -13.30 2.75
C HIS A 24 3.68 -11.98 3.07
N VAL A 25 2.47 -12.06 3.63
CA VAL A 25 1.64 -10.88 3.97
C VAL A 25 2.33 -9.91 4.94
N ASP A 26 3.31 -10.39 5.72
CA ASP A 26 4.13 -9.60 6.62
C ASP A 26 5.33 -8.91 5.92
N GLY A 27 5.48 -9.04 4.61
CA GLY A 27 6.57 -8.43 3.86
C GLY A 27 7.87 -9.27 3.85
N TRP A 28 7.86 -10.48 4.42
CA TRP A 28 9.00 -11.38 4.33
C TRP A 28 9.19 -11.89 2.90
N VAL A 29 10.37 -11.66 2.32
CA VAL A 29 10.73 -12.07 0.96
C VAL A 29 11.06 -13.57 0.92
N VAL A 30 10.51 -14.26 -0.08
CA VAL A 30 10.61 -15.72 -0.25
C VAL A 30 11.41 -16.09 -1.50
N ASP A 31 11.17 -15.42 -2.62
CA ASP A 31 11.85 -15.65 -3.89
C ASP A 31 11.90 -14.34 -4.68
N GLU A 32 12.89 -14.22 -5.57
CA GLU A 32 13.17 -13.03 -6.34
C GLU A 32 13.49 -13.38 -7.80
N LEU A 33 13.06 -12.51 -8.70
CA LEU A 33 13.36 -12.59 -10.13
C LEU A 33 13.70 -11.19 -10.64
N TYR A 34 14.78 -11.11 -11.40
CA TYR A 34 15.12 -9.95 -12.21
C TYR A 34 15.44 -10.39 -13.63
N VAL A 35 14.78 -9.77 -14.60
CA VAL A 35 14.99 -10.04 -16.02
C VAL A 35 15.12 -8.72 -16.77
N VAL A 36 16.16 -8.60 -17.60
CA VAL A 36 16.26 -7.52 -18.59
C VAL A 36 15.64 -8.01 -19.89
N VAL A 37 14.77 -7.19 -20.45
CA VAL A 37 13.98 -7.51 -21.65
C VAL A 37 14.57 -6.80 -22.85
N SER A 38 14.76 -7.55 -23.94
CA SER A 38 15.26 -7.03 -25.20
C SER A 38 14.29 -6.01 -25.78
N ARG A 39 14.74 -4.75 -25.89
CA ARG A 39 13.98 -3.67 -26.51
C ARG A 39 13.74 -3.93 -27.99
N ILE A 40 14.69 -4.59 -28.67
CA ILE A 40 14.52 -5.07 -30.05
C ILE A 40 13.35 -6.04 -30.14
N SER A 41 13.31 -7.05 -29.27
CA SER A 41 12.22 -8.04 -29.26
C SER A 41 10.87 -7.42 -28.93
N CYS A 42 10.81 -6.42 -28.04
CA CYS A 42 9.58 -5.65 -27.79
C CYS A 42 9.05 -4.99 -29.08
N ARG A 43 9.93 -4.36 -29.87
CA ARG A 43 9.57 -3.72 -31.15
C ARG A 43 9.12 -4.75 -32.20
N GLU A 44 9.76 -5.92 -32.26
CA GLU A 44 9.36 -7.01 -33.16
C GLU A 44 7.95 -7.54 -32.87
N HIS A 45 7.52 -7.47 -31.60
CA HIS A 45 6.16 -7.80 -31.17
C HIS A 45 5.18 -6.62 -31.29
N GLY A 46 5.60 -5.49 -31.87
CA GLY A 46 4.76 -4.32 -32.10
C GLY A 46 4.48 -3.47 -30.86
N LEU A 47 5.26 -3.63 -29.79
CA LEU A 47 5.19 -2.72 -28.64
C LEU A 47 5.82 -1.37 -29.00
N PHE A 48 5.22 -0.29 -28.54
CA PHE A 48 5.64 1.08 -28.88
C PHE A 48 6.54 1.68 -27.80
N GLU A 49 7.11 2.84 -28.13
CA GLU A 49 7.92 3.63 -27.21
C GLU A 49 7.37 5.06 -27.20
N GLU A 50 7.23 5.63 -26.02
CA GLU A 50 6.75 7.00 -25.85
C GLU A 50 7.95 7.93 -25.80
N ARG A 51 7.95 8.95 -26.67
CA ARG A 51 9.04 9.92 -26.76
C ARG A 51 9.29 10.62 -25.43
N ASP A 52 8.24 11.04 -24.73
CA ASP A 52 8.35 11.75 -23.46
C ASP A 52 9.03 10.88 -22.38
N THR A 53 8.80 9.56 -22.40
CA THR A 53 9.47 8.62 -21.49
C THR A 53 10.94 8.46 -21.84
N LEU A 54 11.30 8.39 -23.12
CA LEU A 54 12.71 8.36 -23.56
C LEU A 54 13.44 9.67 -23.21
N ASP A 55 12.78 10.82 -23.41
CA ASP A 55 13.31 12.14 -23.04
C ASP A 55 13.45 12.28 -21.52
N TRP A 56 12.59 11.62 -20.74
CA TRP A 56 12.73 11.52 -19.30
C TRP A 56 13.90 10.62 -18.89
N TRP A 57 14.11 9.48 -19.56
CA TRP A 57 15.24 8.60 -19.33
C TRP A 57 16.58 9.29 -19.62
N ALA A 58 16.65 10.12 -20.66
CA ALA A 58 17.85 10.87 -21.02
C ALA A 58 18.34 11.84 -19.91
N LYS A 59 17.46 12.18 -18.96
CA LYS A 59 17.75 13.06 -17.82
C LYS A 59 18.13 12.30 -16.55
N GLN A 60 18.04 10.97 -16.54
CA GLN A 60 18.40 10.15 -15.38
C GLN A 60 19.92 10.00 -15.24
N SER A 61 20.37 9.55 -14.06
CA SER A 61 21.79 9.30 -13.81
C SER A 61 22.36 8.25 -14.76
N ASP A 62 23.68 8.22 -14.90
CA ASP A 62 24.37 7.26 -15.77
C ASP A 62 24.05 5.81 -15.35
N GLU A 63 23.96 5.57 -14.04
CA GLU A 63 23.61 4.28 -13.45
C GLU A 63 22.17 3.87 -13.83
N ALA A 64 21.22 4.79 -13.73
CA ALA A 64 19.84 4.53 -14.11
C ALA A 64 19.70 4.28 -15.63
N ARG A 65 20.48 4.99 -16.46
CA ARG A 65 20.49 4.81 -17.92
C ARG A 65 21.16 3.50 -18.36
N GLN A 66 21.87 2.79 -17.49
CA GLN A 66 22.47 1.50 -17.84
C GLN A 66 21.43 0.49 -18.32
N ILE A 67 20.20 0.54 -17.79
CA ILE A 67 19.17 -0.41 -18.21
C ILE A 67 18.77 -0.25 -19.68
N LEU A 68 18.82 0.98 -20.22
CA LEU A 68 18.58 1.22 -21.64
C LEU A 68 19.68 0.62 -22.52
N LEU A 69 20.94 0.71 -22.06
CA LEU A 69 22.09 0.13 -22.77
C LEU A 69 22.01 -1.39 -22.74
N LEU A 70 21.74 -1.97 -21.57
CA LEU A 70 21.56 -3.41 -21.40
C LEU A 70 20.40 -3.92 -22.25
N ALA A 71 19.25 -3.23 -22.27
CA ALA A 71 18.07 -3.64 -23.04
C ALA A 71 18.27 -3.59 -24.57
N GLU A 72 19.25 -2.82 -25.06
CA GLU A 72 19.67 -2.80 -26.47
C GLU A 72 20.74 -3.86 -26.79
N ASP A 73 21.37 -4.45 -25.78
CA ASP A 73 22.39 -5.50 -25.94
C ASP A 73 21.73 -6.87 -26.20
N PRO A 74 21.94 -7.50 -27.38
CA PRO A 74 21.39 -8.82 -27.69
C PRO A 74 21.90 -9.93 -26.77
N ASP A 75 23.12 -9.80 -26.24
CA ASP A 75 23.78 -10.86 -25.46
C ASP A 75 23.43 -10.78 -23.95
N GLY A 76 22.99 -9.61 -23.48
CA GLY A 76 22.64 -9.33 -22.09
C GLY A 76 21.15 -9.42 -21.76
N THR A 77 20.30 -9.81 -22.71
CA THR A 77 18.84 -9.70 -22.58
C THR A 77 18.11 -11.00 -22.90
N LEU A 78 16.87 -11.11 -22.40
CA LEU A 78 15.92 -12.11 -22.88
C LEU A 78 14.98 -11.49 -23.91
N SER A 79 14.60 -12.27 -24.93
CA SER A 79 13.47 -11.91 -25.79
C SER A 79 12.20 -11.70 -24.95
N LEU A 80 11.24 -10.92 -25.46
CA LEU A 80 10.01 -10.64 -24.73
C LEU A 80 9.31 -11.94 -24.28
N SER A 81 9.19 -12.92 -25.20
CA SER A 81 8.56 -14.20 -24.90
C SER A 81 9.34 -15.00 -23.86
N ALA A 82 10.68 -15.03 -23.93
CA ALA A 82 11.51 -15.73 -22.95
C ALA A 82 11.43 -15.08 -21.56
N ALA A 83 11.39 -13.75 -21.49
CA ALA A 83 11.23 -13.01 -20.24
C ALA A 83 9.87 -13.28 -19.58
N LEU A 84 8.79 -13.28 -20.38
CA LEU A 84 7.45 -13.62 -19.92
C LEU A 84 7.36 -15.09 -19.47
N ASP A 85 8.04 -16.00 -20.17
CA ASP A 85 8.12 -17.40 -19.76
C ASP A 85 8.84 -17.56 -18.42
N GLU A 86 9.92 -16.82 -18.17
CA GLU A 86 10.58 -16.84 -16.87
C GLU A 86 9.72 -16.26 -15.76
N LEU A 87 9.00 -15.16 -16.03
CA LEU A 87 8.03 -14.63 -15.09
C LEU A 87 6.93 -15.66 -14.78
N ASN A 88 6.44 -16.37 -15.81
CA ASN A 88 5.45 -17.42 -15.63
C ASN A 88 5.99 -18.59 -14.81
N ARG A 89 7.24 -19.04 -15.04
CA ARG A 89 7.90 -20.07 -14.24
C ARG A 89 8.03 -19.62 -12.79
N PHE A 90 8.45 -18.38 -12.56
CA PHE A 90 8.54 -17.78 -11.23
C PHE A 90 7.19 -17.81 -10.50
N VAL A 91 6.12 -17.26 -11.10
CA VAL A 91 4.79 -17.25 -10.49
C VAL A 91 4.25 -18.66 -10.26
N SER A 92 4.53 -19.60 -11.17
CA SER A 92 4.09 -21.01 -11.05
C SER A 92 4.72 -21.74 -9.86
N ARG A 93 5.88 -21.29 -9.35
CA ARG A 93 6.47 -21.82 -8.09
C ARG A 93 5.67 -21.40 -6.85
N HIS A 94 4.76 -20.43 -6.98
CA HIS A 94 3.97 -19.87 -5.90
C HIS A 94 2.46 -19.97 -6.21
N PRO A 95 1.88 -21.18 -6.24
CA PRO A 95 0.48 -21.37 -6.62
C PRO A 95 -0.47 -20.66 -5.65
N GLY A 96 -1.53 -20.04 -6.20
CA GLY A 96 -2.55 -19.33 -5.42
C GLY A 96 -2.15 -17.93 -4.95
N CYS A 97 -1.01 -17.39 -5.40
CA CYS A 97 -0.58 -16.04 -5.07
C CYS A 97 -1.36 -14.97 -5.85
N THR A 98 -1.66 -13.86 -5.17
CA THR A 98 -2.15 -12.64 -5.82
C THR A 98 -0.98 -11.80 -6.33
N VAL A 99 -1.20 -11.06 -7.41
CA VAL A 99 -0.14 -10.32 -8.11
C VAL A 99 -0.35 -8.81 -7.93
N TYR A 100 0.48 -8.23 -7.09
CA TYR A 100 0.53 -6.78 -6.88
C TYR A 100 1.43 -6.12 -7.92
N GLY A 101 0.93 -5.03 -8.51
CA GLY A 101 1.71 -4.05 -9.27
C GLY A 101 1.56 -2.64 -8.68
N ASN A 102 2.46 -1.73 -9.05
CA ASN A 102 2.49 -0.33 -8.64
C ASN A 102 1.57 0.53 -9.52
N GLY A 103 0.27 0.22 -9.47
CA GLY A 103 -0.76 0.93 -10.22
C GLY A 103 -1.82 -0.04 -10.75
N SER A 104 -3.07 0.41 -10.80
CA SER A 104 -4.17 -0.41 -11.34
C SER A 104 -4.11 -0.57 -12.86
N ASP A 105 -3.42 0.36 -13.52
CA ASP A 105 -3.35 0.57 -14.96
C ASP A 105 -1.90 0.57 -15.51
N PHE A 106 -0.93 0.24 -14.65
CA PHE A 106 0.50 0.27 -14.98
C PHE A 106 1.09 -1.13 -15.09
N ASP A 107 1.90 -1.62 -14.13
CA ASP A 107 2.72 -2.85 -14.28
C ASP A 107 1.92 -4.05 -14.78
N ASN A 108 0.84 -4.40 -14.07
CA ASN A 108 0.02 -5.56 -14.41
C ASN A 108 -0.69 -5.39 -15.77
N ALA A 109 -1.07 -4.15 -16.12
CA ALA A 109 -1.76 -3.86 -17.37
C ALA A 109 -0.79 -3.86 -18.56
N ILE A 110 0.42 -3.31 -18.39
CA ILE A 110 1.51 -3.33 -19.36
C ILE A 110 1.95 -4.78 -19.61
N LEU A 111 2.15 -5.59 -18.56
CA LEU A 111 2.45 -7.01 -18.71
C LEU A 111 1.35 -7.78 -19.44
N ALA A 112 0.08 -7.51 -19.15
CA ALA A 112 -1.03 -8.14 -19.85
C ALA A 112 -1.06 -7.78 -21.34
N ALA A 113 -0.75 -6.52 -21.70
CA ALA A 113 -0.65 -6.09 -23.08
C ALA A 113 0.56 -6.71 -23.79
N ALA A 114 1.73 -6.73 -23.14
CA ALA A 114 2.94 -7.34 -23.66
C ALA A 114 2.78 -8.86 -23.87
N ALA A 115 2.16 -9.55 -22.91
CA ALA A 115 1.86 -10.98 -23.04
C ALA A 115 0.92 -11.26 -24.22
N ARG A 116 -0.12 -10.43 -24.41
CA ARG A 116 -1.01 -10.54 -25.58
C ARG A 116 -0.26 -10.33 -26.89
N ALA A 117 0.61 -9.32 -26.97
CA ALA A 117 1.43 -9.04 -28.15
C ALA A 117 2.39 -10.21 -28.48
N ALA A 118 2.95 -10.85 -27.46
CA ALA A 118 3.81 -12.02 -27.57
C ALA A 118 3.06 -13.36 -27.79
N GLY A 119 1.72 -13.36 -27.80
CA GLY A 119 0.93 -14.59 -27.84
C GLY A 119 1.10 -15.48 -26.59
N CYS A 120 1.59 -14.92 -25.49
CA CYS A 120 1.82 -15.61 -24.22
C CYS A 120 0.63 -15.45 -23.27
N LYS A 121 0.32 -16.50 -22.52
CA LYS A 121 -0.68 -16.47 -21.44
C LYS A 121 0.03 -16.31 -20.10
N LEU A 122 -0.34 -15.30 -19.32
CA LEU A 122 0.18 -15.12 -17.96
C LEU A 122 -0.26 -16.28 -17.04
N ALA A 123 0.62 -16.64 -16.11
CA ALA A 123 0.43 -17.75 -15.16
C ALA A 123 -0.67 -17.49 -14.12
N TRP A 124 -1.19 -16.27 -14.03
CA TRP A 124 -2.31 -15.89 -13.19
C TRP A 124 -3.47 -15.32 -14.01
N PRO A 125 -4.73 -15.52 -13.59
CA PRO A 125 -5.89 -14.91 -14.21
C PRO A 125 -6.06 -13.45 -13.77
N PHE A 126 -6.76 -12.65 -14.58
CA PHE A 126 -6.88 -11.19 -14.40
C PHE A 126 -7.46 -10.76 -13.04
N TRP A 127 -8.31 -11.57 -12.41
CA TRP A 127 -8.91 -11.28 -11.10
C TRP A 127 -7.95 -11.44 -9.91
N GLN A 128 -6.74 -11.98 -10.13
CA GLN A 128 -5.68 -12.03 -9.12
C GLN A 128 -4.82 -10.77 -9.07
N ASN A 129 -5.03 -9.81 -9.97
CA ASN A 129 -4.34 -8.52 -9.95
C ASN A 129 -4.72 -7.70 -8.70
N ARG A 130 -3.74 -7.03 -8.11
CA ARG A 130 -3.89 -6.10 -6.98
C ARG A 130 -3.09 -4.82 -7.24
N CYS A 131 -3.58 -3.70 -6.71
CA CYS A 131 -2.95 -2.40 -6.85
C CYS A 131 -2.28 -2.01 -5.53
N TYR A 132 -0.94 -2.00 -5.52
CA TYR A 132 -0.16 -1.53 -4.36
C TYR A 132 -0.43 -0.05 -4.05
N ARG A 133 -0.58 0.79 -5.08
CA ARG A 133 -0.83 2.23 -4.90
C ARG A 133 -2.13 2.52 -4.14
N THR A 134 -3.15 1.68 -4.33
CA THR A 134 -4.40 1.76 -3.55
C THR A 134 -4.14 1.50 -2.07
N MET A 135 -3.37 0.46 -1.73
CA MET A 135 -3.03 0.14 -0.34
C MET A 135 -2.20 1.26 0.29
N LYS A 136 -1.16 1.73 -0.41
CA LYS A 136 -0.33 2.86 0.02
C LYS A 136 -1.15 4.14 0.24
N GLY A 137 -2.10 4.44 -0.64
CA GLY A 137 -2.96 5.63 -0.55
C GLY A 137 -3.91 5.58 0.64
N ARG A 138 -4.32 4.39 1.09
CA ARG A 138 -5.15 4.19 2.28
C ARG A 138 -4.39 4.31 3.60
N THR A 139 -3.06 4.28 3.56
CA THR A 139 -2.23 4.33 4.77
C THR A 139 -1.10 5.35 4.67
N PRO A 140 -1.41 6.66 4.50
CA PRO A 140 -0.41 7.72 4.31
C PRO A 140 0.58 7.89 5.48
N GLN A 141 0.22 7.43 6.67
CA GLN A 141 1.02 7.36 7.89
C GLN A 141 2.13 6.32 7.85
N VAL A 142 1.96 5.23 7.09
CA VAL A 142 3.01 4.22 6.91
C VAL A 142 3.96 4.76 5.84
N LYS A 143 5.13 5.26 6.28
CA LYS A 143 6.11 5.87 5.38
C LYS A 143 6.98 4.80 4.73
N LEU A 144 7.12 4.93 3.41
CA LEU A 144 8.01 4.09 2.63
C LEU A 144 9.47 4.46 2.92
N ALA A 145 10.21 3.56 3.57
CA ALA A 145 11.66 3.64 3.63
C ALA A 145 12.25 2.92 2.42
N ARG A 146 12.73 3.68 1.43
CA ARG A 146 13.38 3.11 0.25
C ARG A 146 14.78 2.59 0.60
N VAL A 147 15.10 1.39 0.12
CA VAL A 147 16.42 0.78 0.24
C VAL A 147 16.79 0.22 -1.14
N GLY A 148 17.98 0.56 -1.65
CA GLY A 148 18.47 0.08 -2.95
C GLY A 148 18.72 1.19 -3.98
N THR A 149 19.01 0.78 -5.21
CA THR A 149 19.30 1.69 -6.33
C THR A 149 17.99 2.13 -6.97
N HIS A 150 17.80 3.45 -7.14
CA HIS A 150 16.63 3.98 -7.84
C HIS A 150 16.67 3.56 -9.32
N HIS A 151 15.52 3.19 -9.90
CA HIS A 151 15.40 2.66 -11.27
C HIS A 151 15.93 1.24 -11.48
N ASN A 152 15.86 0.41 -10.44
CA ASN A 152 16.06 -1.02 -10.53
C ASN A 152 14.74 -1.70 -10.14
N ALA A 153 14.08 -2.33 -11.13
CA ALA A 153 12.78 -2.96 -10.94
C ALA A 153 12.75 -3.98 -9.79
N LEU A 154 13.84 -4.73 -9.54
CA LEU A 154 13.86 -5.69 -8.43
C LEU A 154 13.96 -4.99 -7.08
N ASP A 155 14.81 -3.97 -6.94
CA ASP A 155 14.93 -3.20 -5.69
C ASP A 155 13.63 -2.45 -5.37
N ASP A 156 12.97 -1.89 -6.38
CA ASP A 156 11.66 -1.26 -6.23
C ASP A 156 10.59 -2.29 -5.85
N ALA A 157 10.53 -3.46 -6.51
CA ALA A 157 9.60 -4.54 -6.13
C ALA A 157 9.84 -5.05 -4.69
N ARG A 158 11.09 -5.17 -4.26
CA ARG A 158 11.44 -5.57 -2.87
C ARG A 158 10.99 -4.53 -1.87
N THR A 159 11.30 -3.26 -2.13
CA THR A 159 10.91 -2.12 -1.29
C THR A 159 9.38 -2.03 -1.15
N GLN A 160 8.65 -2.20 -2.26
CA GLN A 160 7.19 -2.20 -2.26
C GLN A 160 6.60 -3.40 -1.50
N ALA A 161 7.17 -4.60 -1.65
CA ALA A 161 6.74 -5.80 -0.94
C ALA A 161 6.89 -5.66 0.59
N GLN A 162 8.06 -5.20 1.05
CA GLN A 162 8.31 -4.95 2.46
C GLN A 162 7.39 -3.88 3.05
N HIS A 163 7.18 -2.80 2.30
CA HIS A 163 6.27 -1.74 2.72
C HIS A 163 4.83 -2.22 2.78
N LEU A 164 4.37 -3.01 1.82
CA LEU A 164 3.04 -3.61 1.89
C LEU A 164 2.88 -4.48 3.14
N GLY A 165 3.92 -5.22 3.55
CA GLY A 165 3.91 -5.92 4.83
C GLY A 165 3.76 -5.02 6.07
N GLN A 166 4.32 -3.80 6.03
CA GLN A 166 4.11 -2.80 7.07
C GLN A 166 2.68 -2.24 7.04
N ILE A 167 2.13 -2.01 5.84
CA ILE A 167 0.74 -1.58 5.66
C ILE A 167 -0.21 -2.64 6.24
N GLU A 168 -0.05 -3.91 5.89
CA GLU A 168 -0.89 -5.00 6.38
C GLU A 168 -0.84 -5.11 7.91
N ARG A 169 0.35 -5.00 8.52
CA ARG A 169 0.48 -4.89 9.98
C ARG A 169 -0.24 -3.67 10.57
N SER A 170 -0.19 -2.53 9.88
CA SER A 170 -0.87 -1.32 10.33
C SER A 170 -2.41 -1.47 10.28
N LEU A 171 -2.93 -2.24 9.32
CA LEU A 171 -4.35 -2.50 9.14
C LEU A 171 -4.88 -3.67 9.97
N ALA A 172 -4.01 -4.58 10.41
CA ALA A 172 -4.40 -5.72 11.23
C ALA A 172 -5.04 -5.25 12.55
N LEU A 173 -6.25 -5.75 12.82
CA LEU A 173 -6.91 -5.60 14.12
C LEU A 173 -6.24 -6.58 15.11
N THR A 174 -5.62 -6.04 16.16
CA THR A 174 -4.95 -6.84 17.19
C THR A 174 -5.65 -6.66 18.53
N SER A 175 -5.55 -7.65 19.43
CA SER A 175 -6.10 -7.52 20.79
C SER A 175 -5.55 -6.28 21.49
N ALA A 176 -4.26 -5.97 21.30
CA ALA A 176 -3.65 -4.76 21.86
C ALA A 176 -4.32 -3.46 21.37
N LYS A 177 -4.72 -3.38 20.10
CA LYS A 177 -5.46 -2.23 19.55
C LYS A 177 -6.88 -2.16 20.12
N VAL A 178 -7.56 -3.30 20.23
CA VAL A 178 -8.90 -3.39 20.84
C VAL A 178 -8.83 -2.96 22.31
N ASP A 179 -7.86 -3.45 23.05
CA ASP A 179 -7.66 -3.11 24.46
C ASP A 179 -7.31 -1.63 24.64
N ALA A 180 -6.51 -1.04 23.73
CA ALA A 180 -6.20 0.39 23.74
C ALA A 180 -7.45 1.25 23.51
N ALA A 181 -8.26 0.92 22.49
CA ALA A 181 -9.53 1.62 22.24
C ALA A 181 -10.49 1.51 23.45
N GLN A 182 -10.60 0.32 24.05
CA GLN A 182 -11.42 0.11 25.25
C GLN A 182 -10.94 0.92 26.46
N ARG A 183 -9.62 1.05 26.66
CA ARG A 183 -9.06 1.91 27.72
C ARG A 183 -9.41 3.37 27.48
N PHE A 184 -9.26 3.86 26.26
CA PHE A 184 -9.57 5.24 25.90
C PHE A 184 -11.06 5.57 26.07
N ILE A 185 -11.95 4.70 25.60
CA ILE A 185 -13.41 4.81 25.84
C ILE A 185 -13.69 4.83 27.34
N GLY A 186 -12.97 4.04 28.13
CA GLY A 186 -13.04 4.07 29.60
C GLY A 186 -12.66 5.43 30.19
N TRP A 187 -11.58 6.05 29.73
CA TRP A 187 -11.17 7.40 30.14
C TRP A 187 -12.22 8.44 29.79
N MET A 188 -12.75 8.44 28.57
CA MET A 188 -13.84 9.35 28.18
C MET A 188 -15.08 9.16 29.07
N ALA A 189 -15.47 7.91 29.36
CA ALA A 189 -16.61 7.64 30.22
C ALA A 189 -16.39 8.18 31.64
N ASP A 190 -15.21 7.99 32.22
CA ASP A 190 -14.88 8.53 33.54
C ASP A 190 -14.91 10.09 33.53
N TRP A 191 -14.49 10.72 32.42
CA TRP A 191 -14.59 12.17 32.22
C TRP A 191 -16.03 12.68 32.11
N TYR A 192 -16.88 12.04 31.30
CA TYR A 192 -18.32 12.35 31.22
C TYR A 192 -18.97 12.29 32.60
N GLN A 193 -18.68 11.26 33.39
CA GLN A 193 -19.19 11.17 34.76
C GLN A 193 -18.73 12.35 35.59
N ARG A 194 -17.42 12.62 35.67
CA ARG A 194 -16.86 13.71 36.49
C ARG A 194 -17.45 15.08 36.15
N ARG A 195 -17.61 15.39 34.86
CA ARG A 195 -18.10 16.70 34.40
C ARG A 195 -19.60 16.90 34.63
N THR A 196 -20.38 15.83 34.51
CA THR A 196 -21.83 15.89 34.70
C THR A 196 -22.24 15.69 36.16
N SER A 197 -21.32 15.25 37.03
CA SER A 197 -21.56 15.18 38.48
C SER A 197 -21.79 16.56 39.08
N ARG A 198 -22.93 16.72 39.77
CA ARG A 198 -23.20 17.92 40.57
C ARG A 198 -22.66 17.74 41.99
N ARG A 199 -22.04 18.78 42.56
CA ARG A 199 -21.64 18.80 43.97
C ARG A 199 -22.51 19.77 44.76
N ILE A 200 -23.17 19.29 45.80
CA ILE A 200 -23.89 20.12 46.78
C ILE A 200 -23.40 19.72 48.17
N LEU A 201 -22.91 20.69 48.96
CA LEU A 201 -22.50 20.49 50.35
C LEU A 201 -21.60 19.26 50.58
N CYS A 202 -20.58 19.10 49.73
CA CYS A 202 -19.60 17.99 49.75
C CYS A 202 -20.11 16.61 49.33
N PHE A 203 -21.37 16.47 48.89
CA PHE A 203 -21.88 15.24 48.26
C PHE A 203 -21.83 15.37 46.74
N SER A 204 -21.21 14.42 46.04
CA SER A 204 -21.26 14.33 44.58
C SER A 204 -22.40 13.43 44.14
N TRP A 205 -23.26 13.93 43.26
CA TRP A 205 -24.30 13.15 42.60
C TRP A 205 -23.96 13.05 41.11
N ASN A 206 -23.65 11.85 40.62
CA ASN A 206 -23.39 11.63 39.21
C ASN A 206 -24.74 11.67 38.47
N THR A 207 -24.92 12.65 37.59
CA THR A 207 -26.14 12.72 36.77
C THR A 207 -26.15 11.65 35.67
N LEU A 208 -24.96 11.24 35.19
CA LEU A 208 -24.78 10.08 34.32
C LEU A 208 -24.33 8.85 35.11
N SER A 209 -25.08 7.75 34.97
CA SER A 209 -24.64 6.43 35.42
C SER A 209 -23.40 5.96 34.62
N ARG A 210 -22.65 4.99 35.13
CA ARG A 210 -21.46 4.47 34.42
C ARG A 210 -21.83 3.87 33.07
N ALA A 211 -22.97 3.18 32.99
CA ALA A 211 -23.48 2.62 31.75
C ALA A 211 -23.79 3.73 30.73
N ALA A 212 -24.52 4.76 31.15
CA ALA A 212 -24.85 5.89 30.28
C ALA A 212 -23.60 6.66 29.82
N ALA A 213 -22.60 6.85 30.69
CA ALA A 213 -21.35 7.49 30.32
C ALA A 213 -20.51 6.65 29.33
N LEU A 214 -20.54 5.32 29.45
CA LEU A 214 -19.91 4.42 28.47
C LEU A 214 -20.62 4.46 27.12
N ASP A 215 -21.96 4.54 27.10
CA ASP A 215 -22.73 4.66 25.87
C ASP A 215 -22.43 5.99 25.16
N SER A 216 -22.39 7.10 25.89
CA SER A 216 -21.96 8.40 25.36
C SER A 216 -20.52 8.36 24.84
N ALA A 217 -19.58 7.82 25.62
CA ALA A 217 -18.18 7.72 25.21
C ALA A 217 -17.98 6.89 23.94
N ARG A 218 -18.74 5.79 23.78
CA ARG A 218 -18.72 4.98 22.55
C ARG A 218 -19.28 5.74 21.35
N ALA A 219 -20.40 6.43 21.53
CA ALA A 219 -20.99 7.22 20.46
C ALA A 219 -20.02 8.32 19.97
N THR A 220 -19.35 9.01 20.89
CA THR A 220 -18.33 10.01 20.57
C THR A 220 -17.12 9.39 19.88
N PHE A 221 -16.61 8.26 20.39
CA PHE A 221 -15.52 7.52 19.76
C PHE A 221 -15.84 7.12 18.32
N ASP A 222 -17.01 6.50 18.12
CA ASP A 222 -17.45 6.01 16.82
C ASP A 222 -17.66 7.16 15.83
N ALA A 223 -18.19 8.31 16.27
CA ALA A 223 -18.38 9.48 15.40
C ALA A 223 -17.05 10.00 14.83
N ILE A 224 -15.99 10.01 15.65
CA ILE A 224 -14.67 10.49 15.23
C ILE A 224 -13.97 9.48 14.31
N ASP A 225 -14.08 8.18 14.62
CA ASP A 225 -13.45 7.12 13.81
C ASP A 225 -14.15 6.93 12.45
N LEU A 226 -15.43 7.33 12.32
CA LEU A 226 -16.18 7.28 11.06
C LEU A 226 -15.86 8.43 10.11
N ASP A 227 -15.42 9.59 10.62
CA ASP A 227 -15.08 10.77 9.82
C ASP A 227 -13.61 10.74 9.32
N GLU A 228 -12.76 9.91 9.92
CA GLU A 228 -11.39 9.67 9.47
C GLU A 228 -11.35 8.48 8.47
N PRO A 229 -10.73 8.60 7.28
CA PRO A 229 -10.74 7.54 6.28
C PRO A 229 -10.00 6.28 6.76
N PHE A 230 -10.75 5.26 7.21
CA PHE A 230 -10.33 3.89 7.54
C PHE A 230 -8.82 3.67 7.59
N GLY A 231 -8.21 4.14 8.68
CA GLY A 231 -6.77 4.16 8.79
C GLY A 231 -6.28 5.19 9.80
N CYS A 232 -6.61 4.99 11.08
CA CYS A 232 -5.96 5.71 12.16
C CYS A 232 -4.85 4.86 12.85
N PRO A 233 -3.71 4.51 12.21
CA PRO A 233 -2.51 4.16 12.95
C PRO A 233 -1.84 5.44 13.43
N GLY A 234 -1.84 5.63 14.74
CA GLY A 234 -0.85 6.48 15.39
C GLY A 234 -1.39 7.62 16.24
N ILE A 235 -2.70 7.72 16.49
CA ILE A 235 -3.14 8.59 17.59
C ILE A 235 -2.91 7.82 18.88
N ASP A 236 -1.86 8.22 19.59
CA ASP A 236 -1.58 7.79 20.96
C ASP A 236 -2.53 8.55 21.89
N TRP A 237 -3.83 8.23 21.75
CA TRP A 237 -4.90 8.94 22.43
C TRP A 237 -4.67 8.90 23.94
N ASP A 238 -4.57 10.06 24.56
CA ASP A 238 -4.30 10.20 25.99
C ASP A 238 -5.47 10.80 26.79
N GLU A 239 -5.25 11.08 28.07
CA GLU A 239 -6.28 11.65 28.94
C GLU A 239 -6.67 13.08 28.52
N ASP A 240 -5.74 13.85 27.94
CA ASP A 240 -5.97 15.21 27.48
C ASP A 240 -6.82 15.19 26.20
N ASP A 241 -6.56 14.26 25.29
CA ASP A 241 -7.40 14.05 24.11
C ASP A 241 -8.82 13.64 24.50
N ALA A 242 -8.95 12.70 25.43
CA ALA A 242 -10.25 12.28 25.96
C ALA A 242 -11.01 13.49 26.54
N GLN A 243 -10.32 14.36 27.27
CA GLN A 243 -10.92 15.56 27.82
C GLN A 243 -11.40 16.52 26.72
N ALA A 244 -10.58 16.78 25.71
CA ALA A 244 -10.91 17.69 24.62
C ALA A 244 -12.17 17.26 23.87
N LEU A 245 -12.29 15.96 23.56
CA LEU A 245 -13.45 15.39 22.87
C LEU A 245 -14.74 15.48 23.70
N VAL A 246 -14.66 15.13 24.99
CA VAL A 246 -15.81 15.25 25.91
C VAL A 246 -16.24 16.71 26.07
N ASP A 247 -15.29 17.64 26.19
CA ASP A 247 -15.57 19.08 26.28
C ASP A 247 -16.20 19.64 24.99
N GLU A 248 -15.83 19.11 23.82
CA GLU A 248 -16.49 19.45 22.56
C GLU A 248 -17.92 18.92 22.49
N ASP A 249 -18.15 17.64 22.75
CA ASP A 249 -19.50 17.04 22.70
C ASP A 249 -20.47 17.70 23.70
N LEU A 250 -20.03 17.92 24.95
CA LEU A 250 -20.86 18.59 25.95
C LEU A 250 -21.23 20.04 25.56
N ARG A 251 -20.35 20.77 24.89
CA ARG A 251 -20.68 22.11 24.36
C ARG A 251 -21.78 22.06 23.30
N HIS A 252 -21.79 21.03 22.47
CA HIS A 252 -22.87 20.82 21.50
C HIS A 252 -24.20 20.48 22.19
N TRP A 253 -24.17 19.72 23.29
CA TRP A 253 -25.37 19.41 24.08
C TRP A 253 -25.98 20.64 24.75
N GLU A 254 -25.16 21.56 25.27
CA GLU A 254 -25.64 22.78 25.93
C GLU A 254 -26.20 23.84 24.94
N ALA A 255 -25.83 23.74 23.66
CA ALA A 255 -26.28 24.65 22.61
C ALA A 255 -27.58 24.20 21.90
N ALA A 256 -28.03 22.97 22.14
CA ALA A 256 -29.25 22.36 21.57
C ALA A 256 -30.47 22.51 22.49
#